data_AF-A0A0B5I107-F1
#
_entry.id   AF-A0A0B5I107-F1
#
_cell.length_a   1.000
_cell.length_b   1.000
_cell.length_c   1.000
_cell.angle_alpha   90.00
_cell.angle_beta   90.00
_cell.angle_gamma   90.00
#
_symmetry.space_group_name_H-M   'P 1'
#
loop_
_entity.id
_entity.type
_entity.pdbx_description
1 polymer ?
#
loop_
_entity_poly.entity_id
_entity_poly.type
_entity_poly.pdbx_seq_one_letter_code
_entity_poly.pdbx_strand_id
1 'polypeptide(L)'
;MLGWPDDEATRIAAGMRGRLAGLDRLDTALLAEWSPAIGELETGHYRALLLDLPLERVSEPARSWWYRRVAGRVEEDGDDSEYGDDRPEGHWPGVPHFQLTAPVPGGRVPFTYGAVLPSQPPEALDPATVARHAAAITAGERPAAVVLGWIDDRYVEARHEERWLVGAVLDGHRRLAAYAAAGVPARVLLLARVGGGGGADGGLEGLAEVAAAYGCCRD
;
A
#
# COMPACT_ATOMS: atom_id res chain seq x y z
N MET A 1 -6.99 14.94 -11.39
CA MET A 1 -6.69 16.37 -11.19
C MET A 1 -7.96 17.12 -11.47
N LEU A 2 -8.63 17.63 -10.44
CA LEU A 2 -9.87 18.38 -10.62
C LEU A 2 -9.50 19.79 -11.09
N GLY A 3 -10.07 20.26 -12.21
CA GLY A 3 -9.91 21.64 -12.69
C GLY A 3 -8.67 21.92 -13.56
N TRP A 4 -7.85 20.92 -13.86
CA TRP A 4 -6.72 21.06 -14.78
C TRP A 4 -7.18 20.89 -16.25
N PRO A 5 -6.62 21.64 -17.21
CA PRO A 5 -6.83 21.37 -18.63
C PRO A 5 -6.37 19.94 -18.99
N ASP A 6 -7.15 19.22 -19.80
CA ASP A 6 -6.90 17.80 -20.13
C ASP A 6 -5.50 17.56 -20.71
N ASP A 7 -5.04 18.45 -21.59
CA ASP A 7 -3.71 18.38 -22.21
C ASP A 7 -2.59 18.51 -21.16
N GLU A 8 -2.80 19.36 -20.15
CA GLU A 8 -1.83 19.59 -19.10
C GLU A 8 -1.77 18.43 -18.12
N ALA A 9 -2.94 17.92 -17.70
CA ALA A 9 -3.03 16.72 -16.88
C ALA A 9 -2.40 15.51 -17.58
N THR A 10 -2.64 15.37 -18.90
CA THR A 10 -2.05 14.29 -19.71
C THR A 10 -0.54 14.40 -19.79
N ARG A 11 -0.01 15.60 -20.06
CA ARG A 11 1.43 15.86 -20.13
C ARG A 11 2.13 15.55 -18.80
N ILE A 12 1.56 16.00 -17.68
CA ILE A 12 2.12 15.73 -16.35
C ILE A 12 2.07 14.25 -16.03
N ALA A 13 0.93 13.59 -16.25
CA ALA A 13 0.80 12.15 -16.04
C ALA A 13 1.79 11.34 -16.90
N ALA A 14 2.04 11.76 -18.16
CA ALA A 14 3.02 11.12 -19.02
C ALA A 14 4.46 11.28 -18.50
N GLY A 15 4.85 12.48 -18.07
CA GLY A 15 6.16 12.73 -17.44
C GLY A 15 6.37 11.88 -16.19
N MET A 16 5.40 11.91 -15.28
CA MET A 16 5.41 11.10 -14.06
C MET A 16 5.56 9.59 -14.37
N ARG A 17 4.78 9.06 -15.31
CA ARG A 17 4.86 7.64 -15.71
C ARG A 17 6.18 7.27 -16.36
N GLY A 18 6.78 8.18 -17.13
CA GLY A 18 8.11 7.98 -17.72
C GLY A 18 9.17 7.75 -16.65
N ARG A 19 9.16 8.56 -15.58
CA ARG A 19 10.06 8.39 -14.43
C ARG A 19 9.83 7.08 -13.68
N LEU A 20 8.57 6.68 -13.50
CA LEU A 20 8.22 5.46 -12.78
C LEU A 20 8.72 4.18 -13.46
N ALA A 21 8.95 4.18 -14.77
CA ALA A 21 9.39 2.97 -15.48
C ALA A 21 10.76 2.46 -15.01
N GLY A 22 11.64 3.36 -14.56
CA GLY A 22 13.00 3.04 -14.12
C GLY A 22 13.38 3.72 -12.80
N LEU A 23 12.42 3.98 -11.92
CA LEU A 23 12.68 4.64 -10.64
C LEU A 23 13.46 3.71 -9.71
N ASP A 24 14.71 4.08 -9.45
CA ASP A 24 15.67 3.36 -8.60
C ASP A 24 15.98 4.09 -7.29
N ARG A 25 15.90 5.43 -7.30
CA ARG A 25 16.10 6.29 -6.13
C ARG A 25 15.16 7.50 -6.12
N LEU A 26 14.91 8.04 -4.94
CA LEU A 26 14.23 9.33 -4.79
C LEU A 26 15.25 10.45 -4.91
N ASP A 27 14.99 11.42 -5.78
CA ASP A 27 15.80 12.63 -5.89
C ASP A 27 14.92 13.89 -5.90
N THR A 28 15.57 15.04 -5.73
CA THR A 28 14.89 16.34 -5.71
C THR A 28 14.27 16.71 -7.06
N ALA A 29 14.82 16.19 -8.16
CA ALA A 29 14.28 16.43 -9.49
C ALA A 29 12.93 15.74 -9.68
N LEU A 30 12.77 14.50 -9.21
CA LEU A 30 11.51 13.78 -9.17
C LEU A 30 10.46 14.56 -8.38
N LEU A 31 10.81 15.01 -7.18
CA LEU A 31 9.87 15.75 -6.31
C LEU A 31 9.48 17.09 -6.93
N ALA A 32 10.40 17.80 -7.58
CA ALA A 32 10.10 19.05 -8.29
C ALA A 32 9.17 18.80 -9.49
N GLU A 33 9.42 17.75 -10.27
CA GLU A 33 8.58 17.35 -11.41
C GLU A 33 7.16 16.97 -10.96
N TRP A 34 7.04 16.37 -9.78
CA TRP A 34 5.77 15.90 -9.22
C TRP A 34 5.07 16.92 -8.33
N SER A 35 5.75 18.04 -8.02
CA SER A 35 5.23 19.11 -7.17
C SER A 35 3.82 19.56 -7.54
N PRO A 36 3.41 19.66 -8.82
CA PRO A 36 2.05 20.07 -9.15
C PRO A 36 1.01 19.04 -8.71
N ALA A 37 1.29 17.73 -8.88
CA ALA A 37 0.38 16.67 -8.45
C ALA A 37 0.36 16.51 -6.91
N ILE A 38 1.51 16.70 -6.25
CA ILE A 38 1.63 16.65 -4.79
C ILE A 38 0.90 17.84 -4.16
N GLY A 39 0.92 19.02 -4.79
CA GLY A 39 0.21 20.22 -4.32
C GLY A 39 -1.31 20.10 -4.31
N GLU A 40 -1.89 19.14 -5.03
CA GLU A 40 -3.32 18.84 -5.05
C GLU A 40 -3.75 17.89 -3.91
N LEU A 41 -2.80 17.31 -3.17
CA LEU A 41 -3.12 16.53 -1.98
C LEU A 41 -3.64 17.47 -0.88
N GLU A 42 -4.46 16.93 0.03
CA GLU A 42 -4.92 17.68 1.21
C GLU A 42 -3.74 18.32 1.94
N THR A 43 -3.96 19.47 2.59
CA THR A 43 -2.93 20.11 3.40
C THR A 43 -2.43 19.16 4.48
N GLY A 44 -1.12 18.89 4.49
CA GLY A 44 -0.49 17.98 5.44
C GLY A 44 0.99 17.78 5.18
N HIS A 45 1.65 17.06 6.08
CA HIS A 45 3.03 16.63 5.86
C HIS A 45 3.03 15.27 5.17
N TYR A 46 3.82 15.14 4.12
CA TYR A 46 3.96 13.89 3.38
C TYR A 46 5.42 13.46 3.33
N ARG A 47 5.64 12.15 3.46
CA ARG A 47 6.95 11.52 3.28
C ARG A 47 6.91 10.60 2.07
N ALA A 48 7.83 10.81 1.13
CA ALA A 48 8.02 9.89 0.02
C ALA A 48 8.97 8.76 0.44
N LEU A 49 8.59 7.50 0.14
CA LEU A 49 9.39 6.31 0.36
C LEU A 49 9.37 5.46 -0.92
N LEU A 50 10.54 4.92 -1.32
CA LEU A 50 10.64 3.95 -2.39
C LEU A 50 10.84 2.56 -1.77
N LEU A 51 9.87 1.68 -1.98
CA LEU A 51 9.76 0.39 -1.29
C LEU A 51 9.60 -0.75 -2.29
N ASP A 52 10.17 -1.91 -1.99
CA ASP A 52 9.92 -3.17 -2.70
C ASP A 52 9.05 -4.06 -1.80
N LEU A 53 7.73 -4.00 -1.98
CA LEU A 53 6.73 -4.62 -1.10
C LEU A 53 6.35 -6.04 -1.56
N PRO A 54 6.44 -7.09 -0.73
CA PRO A 54 6.00 -8.44 -1.07
C PRO A 54 4.47 -8.52 -1.03
N LEU A 55 3.82 -8.09 -2.11
CA LEU A 55 2.38 -8.00 -2.20
C LEU A 55 1.75 -9.24 -2.85
N GLU A 56 0.73 -9.81 -2.22
CA GLU A 56 -0.19 -10.76 -2.83
C GLU A 56 -1.52 -10.09 -3.19
N ARG A 57 -2.21 -10.59 -4.23
CA ARG A 57 -3.59 -10.22 -4.52
C ARG A 57 -4.53 -11.06 -3.67
N VAL A 58 -5.47 -10.41 -3.00
CA VAL A 58 -6.51 -11.05 -2.20
C VAL A 58 -7.88 -10.74 -2.79
N SER A 59 -8.61 -11.79 -3.12
CA SER A 59 -9.99 -11.74 -3.64
C SER A 59 -11.00 -12.43 -2.73
N GLU A 60 -10.54 -13.09 -1.68
CA GLU A 60 -11.37 -13.89 -0.76
C GLU A 60 -11.22 -13.36 0.67
N PRO A 61 -12.33 -13.12 1.40
CA PRO A 61 -12.28 -12.60 2.76
C PRO A 61 -11.37 -13.38 3.71
N ALA A 62 -11.43 -14.72 3.67
CA ALA A 62 -10.65 -15.60 4.54
C ALA A 62 -9.13 -15.42 4.40
N ARG A 63 -8.68 -14.93 3.25
CA ARG A 63 -7.26 -14.63 2.98
C ARG A 63 -6.87 -13.21 3.36
N SER A 64 -7.80 -12.35 3.76
CA SER A 64 -7.49 -10.98 4.14
C SER A 64 -6.83 -10.88 5.51
N TRP A 65 -5.94 -9.90 5.71
CA TRP A 65 -5.50 -9.55 7.06
C TRP A 65 -6.65 -9.15 7.98
N TRP A 66 -7.69 -8.50 7.45
CA TRP A 66 -8.85 -8.10 8.25
C TRP A 66 -9.56 -9.29 8.89
N TYR A 67 -9.61 -10.41 8.18
CA TYR A 67 -10.17 -11.68 8.65
C TYR A 67 -9.15 -12.46 9.50
N ARG A 68 -7.95 -12.70 8.96
CA ARG A 68 -6.93 -13.58 9.57
C ARG A 68 -6.55 -13.15 10.98
N ARG A 69 -6.41 -11.83 11.22
CA ARG A 69 -6.08 -11.31 12.56
C ARG A 69 -7.21 -11.54 13.57
N VAL A 70 -8.47 -11.47 13.14
CA VAL A 70 -9.64 -11.61 14.03
C VAL A 70 -9.83 -13.08 14.35
N ALA A 71 -9.75 -13.95 13.34
CA ALA A 71 -9.78 -15.40 13.56
C ALA A 71 -8.66 -15.87 14.51
N GLY A 72 -7.44 -15.34 14.38
CA GLY A 72 -6.34 -15.67 15.29
C GLY A 72 -6.58 -15.26 16.75
N ARG A 73 -7.33 -14.18 17.01
CA ARG A 73 -7.67 -13.75 18.38
C ARG A 73 -8.66 -14.67 19.05
N VAL A 74 -9.68 -15.11 18.32
CA VAL A 74 -10.70 -16.03 18.85
C VAL A 74 -10.02 -17.31 19.35
N GLU A 75 -8.98 -17.78 18.65
CA GLU A 75 -8.16 -18.91 19.10
C GLU A 75 -7.30 -18.59 20.36
N GLU A 76 -6.74 -17.38 20.46
CA GLU A 76 -5.89 -16.95 21.59
C GLU A 76 -6.68 -16.63 22.87
N ASP A 77 -7.80 -15.94 22.75
CA ASP A 77 -8.59 -15.45 23.89
C ASP A 77 -9.49 -16.56 24.50
N GLY A 78 -9.69 -17.68 23.79
CA GLY A 78 -10.38 -18.87 24.29
C GLY A 78 -11.85 -18.68 24.66
N ASP A 79 -12.45 -17.54 24.30
CA ASP A 79 -13.84 -17.17 24.59
C ASP A 79 -14.62 -16.94 23.29
N ASP A 80 -15.43 -17.94 22.93
CA ASP A 80 -16.33 -17.92 21.77
C ASP A 80 -17.62 -17.12 22.02
N SER A 81 -17.80 -16.49 23.20
CA SER A 81 -19.16 -16.14 23.67
C SER A 81 -19.50 -14.68 23.97
N GLU A 82 -18.56 -13.73 23.94
CA GLU A 82 -18.88 -12.31 24.28
C GLU A 82 -19.13 -11.39 23.05
N TYR A 83 -18.75 -11.79 21.83
CA TYR A 83 -18.82 -10.93 20.62
C TYR A 83 -19.51 -11.59 19.40
N GLY A 84 -20.51 -12.46 19.65
CA GLY A 84 -21.14 -13.33 18.63
C GLY A 84 -21.82 -12.66 17.42
N ASP A 85 -21.85 -11.33 17.31
CA ASP A 85 -22.43 -10.60 16.16
C ASP A 85 -21.39 -10.00 15.20
N ASP A 86 -20.13 -9.81 15.60
CA ASP A 86 -19.08 -9.29 14.72
C ASP A 86 -18.37 -10.44 14.00
N ARG A 87 -19.06 -10.99 13.00
CA ARG A 87 -18.50 -12.03 12.14
C ARG A 87 -17.21 -11.53 11.48
N PRO A 88 -16.11 -12.32 11.44
CA PRO A 88 -14.85 -11.92 10.81
C PRO A 88 -14.99 -11.42 9.35
N GLU A 89 -15.99 -11.90 8.62
CA GLU A 89 -16.34 -11.47 7.28
C GLU A 89 -16.81 -10.00 7.21
N GLY A 90 -17.37 -9.47 8.31
CA GLY A 90 -17.78 -8.06 8.44
C GLY A 90 -16.61 -7.07 8.44
N HIS A 91 -15.39 -7.53 8.66
CA HIS A 91 -14.19 -6.70 8.61
C HIS A 91 -13.56 -6.62 7.21
N TRP A 92 -14.04 -7.39 6.23
CA TRP A 92 -13.53 -7.34 4.86
C TRP A 92 -13.82 -5.96 4.23
N PRO A 93 -12.85 -5.32 3.55
CA PRO A 93 -13.05 -4.01 2.92
C PRO A 93 -14.04 -4.01 1.73
N GLY A 94 -14.71 -5.13 1.45
CA GLY A 94 -15.70 -5.26 0.38
C GLY A 94 -15.10 -5.37 -1.02
N VAL A 95 -13.78 -5.24 -1.17
CA VAL A 95 -13.10 -5.16 -2.47
C VAL A 95 -11.82 -6.01 -2.51
N PRO A 96 -11.53 -6.69 -3.62
CA PRO A 96 -10.23 -7.28 -3.85
C PRO A 96 -9.13 -6.23 -3.77
N HIS A 97 -8.01 -6.59 -3.15
CA HIS A 97 -6.92 -5.68 -2.87
C HIS A 97 -5.58 -6.39 -2.93
N PHE A 98 -4.51 -5.63 -2.69
CA PHE A 98 -3.18 -6.17 -2.47
C PHE A 98 -2.83 -6.07 -0.99
N GLN A 99 -2.10 -7.03 -0.45
CA GLN A 99 -1.61 -6.95 0.93
C GLN A 99 -0.22 -7.56 1.05
N LEU A 100 0.49 -7.18 2.11
CA LEU A 100 1.73 -7.85 2.48
C LEU A 100 1.45 -9.33 2.77
N THR A 101 2.33 -10.22 2.35
CA THR A 101 2.21 -11.68 2.57
C THR A 101 2.41 -12.08 4.03
N ALA A 102 3.13 -11.27 4.79
CA ALA A 102 3.37 -11.41 6.23
C ALA A 102 3.29 -10.02 6.89
N PRO A 103 3.10 -9.93 8.22
CA PRO A 103 3.30 -8.68 8.94
C PRO A 103 4.74 -8.17 8.74
N VAL A 104 4.94 -6.85 8.88
CA VAL A 104 6.25 -6.22 8.71
C VAL A 104 7.28 -6.86 9.66
N PRO A 105 8.41 -7.39 9.15
CA PRO A 105 9.45 -7.98 9.97
C PRO A 105 10.04 -6.99 10.98
N GLY A 106 10.35 -7.47 12.19
CA GLY A 106 10.93 -6.65 13.25
C GLY A 106 9.93 -5.72 13.95
N GLY A 107 8.65 -5.78 13.58
CA GLY A 107 7.59 -5.12 14.33
C GLY A 107 7.55 -5.66 15.76
N ARG A 108 7.42 -4.74 16.73
CA ARG A 108 7.11 -5.10 18.12
C ARG A 108 5.64 -5.54 18.19
N VAL A 109 5.16 -5.99 19.35
CA VAL A 109 3.71 -5.91 19.57
C VAL A 109 3.40 -4.42 19.70
N PRO A 110 2.56 -3.85 18.81
CA PRO A 110 1.73 -4.52 17.80
C PRO A 110 2.38 -4.74 16.42
N PHE A 111 2.12 -5.91 15.81
CA PHE A 111 2.55 -6.20 14.44
C PHE A 111 1.98 -5.18 13.44
N THR A 112 2.78 -4.77 12.46
CA THR A 112 2.30 -3.94 11.34
C THR A 112 1.76 -4.80 10.21
N TYR A 113 0.46 -4.76 9.96
CA TYR A 113 -0.17 -5.35 8.77
C TYR A 113 -0.14 -4.34 7.62
N GLY A 114 -0.13 -4.81 6.37
CA GLY A 114 -0.09 -3.92 5.21
C GLY A 114 -1.12 -4.27 4.16
N ALA A 115 -1.92 -3.29 3.74
CA ALA A 115 -2.93 -3.43 2.72
C ALA A 115 -2.95 -2.22 1.78
N VAL A 116 -3.06 -2.49 0.49
CA VAL A 116 -3.08 -1.52 -0.60
C VAL A 116 -4.37 -1.71 -1.39
N LEU A 117 -5.29 -0.77 -1.20
CA LEU A 117 -6.61 -0.74 -1.79
C LEU A 117 -6.54 -0.11 -3.20
N PRO A 118 -7.13 -0.76 -4.21
CA PRO A 118 -7.12 -0.23 -5.56
C PRO A 118 -8.22 0.81 -5.73
N SER A 119 -7.89 1.96 -6.35
CA SER A 119 -8.89 2.99 -6.72
C SER A 119 -9.78 2.61 -7.91
N GLN A 120 -9.54 1.45 -8.54
CA GLN A 120 -10.39 0.87 -9.57
C GLN A 120 -10.49 -0.65 -9.36
N PRO A 121 -11.59 -1.32 -9.74
CA PRO A 121 -11.73 -2.75 -9.54
C PRO A 121 -10.60 -3.55 -10.21
N PRO A 122 -9.86 -4.43 -9.50
CA PRO A 122 -8.79 -5.24 -10.09
C PRO A 122 -9.25 -6.15 -11.24
N GLU A 123 -10.52 -6.51 -11.26
CA GLU A 123 -11.17 -7.32 -12.30
C GLU A 123 -11.32 -6.57 -13.63
N ALA A 124 -11.34 -5.24 -13.59
CA ALA A 124 -11.47 -4.38 -14.77
C ALA A 124 -10.12 -4.11 -15.46
N LEU A 125 -9.01 -4.68 -14.95
CA LEU A 125 -7.69 -4.48 -15.52
C LEU A 125 -7.54 -5.29 -16.82
N ASP A 126 -7.11 -4.62 -17.90
CA ASP A 126 -6.79 -5.27 -19.18
C ASP A 126 -5.72 -6.37 -19.00
N PRO A 127 -6.07 -7.66 -19.24
CA PRO A 127 -5.15 -8.77 -19.07
C PRO A 127 -3.91 -8.70 -19.98
N ALA A 128 -4.04 -8.16 -21.19
CA ALA A 128 -2.93 -8.06 -22.14
C ALA A 128 -1.84 -7.11 -21.61
N THR A 129 -2.26 -5.97 -21.05
CA THR A 129 -1.33 -5.02 -20.42
C THR A 129 -0.69 -5.59 -19.16
N VAL A 130 -1.42 -6.34 -18.33
CA VAL A 130 -0.85 -7.02 -17.16
C VAL A 130 0.23 -8.02 -17.59
N ALA A 131 -0.06 -8.85 -18.61
CA ALA A 131 0.90 -9.81 -19.14
C ALA A 131 2.17 -9.14 -19.69
N ARG A 132 2.03 -8.01 -20.39
CA ARG A 132 3.18 -7.22 -20.86
C ARG A 132 4.06 -6.73 -19.70
N HIS A 133 3.46 -6.22 -18.64
CA HIS A 133 4.21 -5.81 -17.45
C HIS A 133 4.87 -7.00 -16.76
N ALA A 134 4.19 -8.15 -16.67
CA ALA A 134 4.76 -9.35 -16.07
C ALA A 134 5.99 -9.86 -16.84
N ALA A 135 5.95 -9.81 -18.18
CA ALA A 135 7.09 -10.14 -19.03
C ALA A 135 8.28 -9.19 -18.78
N ALA A 136 8.02 -7.88 -18.73
CA ALA A 136 9.05 -6.87 -18.43
C ALA A 136 9.68 -7.07 -17.03
N ILE A 137 8.85 -7.34 -16.01
CA ILE A 137 9.31 -7.62 -14.64
C ILE A 137 10.17 -8.88 -14.58
N THR A 138 9.75 -9.94 -15.28
CA THR A 138 10.53 -11.19 -15.44
C THR A 138 11.87 -10.92 -16.11
N ALA A 139 11.92 -10.00 -17.09
CA ALA A 139 13.15 -9.57 -17.76
C ALA A 139 14.07 -8.67 -16.90
N GLY A 140 13.65 -8.32 -15.67
CA GLY A 140 14.44 -7.53 -14.73
C GLY A 140 14.02 -6.06 -14.61
N GLU A 141 13.04 -5.60 -15.38
CA GLU A 141 12.51 -4.24 -15.20
C GLU A 141 11.81 -4.12 -13.84
N ARG A 142 11.89 -2.93 -13.23
CA ARG A 142 11.27 -2.64 -11.93
C ARG A 142 10.43 -1.36 -11.98
N PRO A 143 9.36 -1.31 -12.80
CA PRO A 143 8.51 -0.14 -12.87
C PRO A 143 7.78 0.06 -11.54
N ALA A 144 7.74 1.30 -11.05
CA ALA A 144 7.12 1.66 -9.79
C ALA A 144 5.60 1.91 -9.95
N ALA A 145 4.82 1.51 -8.96
CA ALA A 145 3.45 1.98 -8.74
C ALA A 145 3.44 3.14 -7.75
N VAL A 146 2.39 3.97 -7.77
CA VAL A 146 2.22 5.11 -6.85
C VAL A 146 1.09 4.80 -5.88
N VAL A 147 1.40 4.89 -4.59
CA VAL A 147 0.45 4.63 -3.52
C VAL A 147 0.43 5.84 -2.58
N LEU A 148 -0.75 6.35 -2.27
CA LEU A 148 -0.97 7.27 -1.16
C LEU A 148 -1.28 6.43 0.07
N GLY A 149 -0.54 6.58 1.17
CA GLY A 149 -0.79 5.75 2.35
C GLY A 149 -0.58 6.47 3.67
N TRP A 150 -0.86 5.75 4.75
CA TRP A 150 -0.67 6.20 6.12
C TRP A 150 -0.51 5.00 7.04
N ILE A 151 0.02 5.27 8.24
CA ILE A 151 0.02 4.31 9.35
C ILE A 151 -1.19 4.60 10.23
N ASP A 152 -1.90 3.54 10.59
CA ASP A 152 -3.07 3.56 11.45
C ASP A 152 -2.84 2.63 12.64
N ASP A 153 -2.51 3.24 13.78
CA ASP A 153 -2.38 2.55 15.06
C ASP A 153 -3.75 2.44 15.72
N ARG A 154 -4.12 1.23 16.14
CA ARG A 154 -5.43 0.91 16.69
C ARG A 154 -5.28 0.18 18.02
N TYR A 155 -6.20 0.48 18.93
CA TYR A 155 -6.40 -0.31 20.13
C TYR A 155 -7.80 -0.93 20.08
N VAL A 156 -7.85 -2.18 19.64
CA VAL A 156 -9.11 -2.88 19.37
C VAL A 156 -9.60 -3.55 20.64
N GLU A 157 -10.89 -3.35 20.93
CA GLU A 157 -11.59 -3.90 22.12
C GLU A 157 -10.91 -3.58 23.46
N ALA A 158 -10.11 -2.51 23.50
CA ALA A 158 -9.28 -2.15 24.63
C ALA A 158 -8.35 -3.29 25.15
N ARG A 159 -7.99 -4.23 24.27
CA ARG A 159 -7.14 -5.38 24.59
C ARG A 159 -5.97 -5.51 23.62
N HIS A 160 -6.25 -5.27 22.34
CA HIS A 160 -5.33 -5.64 21.28
C HIS A 160 -4.76 -4.41 20.60
N GLU A 161 -3.47 -4.17 20.76
CA GLU A 161 -2.74 -3.19 19.95
C GLU A 161 -2.58 -3.74 18.52
N GLU A 162 -2.80 -2.90 17.53
CA GLU A 162 -2.60 -3.19 16.11
C GLU A 162 -1.99 -2.00 15.40
N ARG A 163 -1.21 -2.28 14.35
CA ARG A 163 -0.71 -1.25 13.45
C ARG A 163 -0.96 -1.63 12.00
N TRP A 164 -1.35 -0.66 11.19
CA TRP A 164 -1.69 -0.87 9.79
C TRP A 164 -1.00 0.12 8.87
N LEU A 165 -0.27 -0.37 7.87
CA LEU A 165 -0.03 0.36 6.63
C LEU A 165 -1.26 0.24 5.75
N VAL A 166 -1.99 1.33 5.58
CA VAL A 166 -3.11 1.42 4.63
C VAL A 166 -2.69 2.29 3.45
N GLY A 167 -2.87 1.78 2.23
CA GLY A 167 -2.55 2.50 1.00
C GLY A 167 -3.70 2.51 0.02
N ALA A 168 -3.79 3.56 -0.79
CA ALA A 168 -4.66 3.68 -1.95
C ALA A 168 -3.80 3.83 -3.21
N VAL A 169 -4.04 3.00 -4.23
CA VAL A 169 -3.28 3.07 -5.50
C VAL A 169 -3.71 4.30 -6.29
N LEU A 170 -2.76 5.19 -6.57
CA LEU A 170 -2.98 6.36 -7.43
C LEU A 170 -2.67 6.05 -8.91
N ASP A 171 -1.58 5.32 -9.17
CA ASP A 171 -1.18 4.86 -10.51
C ASP A 171 -0.47 3.50 -10.40
N GLY A 172 -0.61 2.66 -11.44
CA GLY A 172 0.13 1.41 -11.52
C GLY A 172 -0.62 0.14 -11.10
N HIS A 173 -1.95 0.12 -11.06
CA HIS A 173 -2.73 -1.09 -10.73
C HIS A 173 -2.34 -2.32 -11.57
N ARG A 174 -2.10 -2.11 -12.88
CA ARG A 174 -1.66 -3.19 -13.79
C ARG A 174 -0.25 -3.68 -13.46
N ARG A 175 0.63 -2.80 -12.97
CA ARG A 175 1.98 -3.17 -12.51
C ARG A 175 1.90 -3.98 -11.23
N LEU A 176 1.09 -3.55 -10.25
CA LEU A 176 0.87 -4.30 -9.01
C LEU A 176 0.29 -5.69 -9.27
N ALA A 177 -0.70 -5.79 -10.17
CA ALA A 177 -1.25 -7.08 -10.59
C ALA A 177 -0.18 -7.98 -11.23
N ALA A 178 0.70 -7.40 -12.05
CA ALA A 178 1.80 -8.13 -12.69
C ALA A 178 2.86 -8.61 -11.67
N TYR A 179 3.25 -7.77 -10.70
CA TYR A 179 4.15 -8.15 -9.61
C TYR A 179 3.57 -9.29 -8.77
N ALA A 180 2.31 -9.16 -8.35
CA ALA A 180 1.63 -10.19 -7.58
C ALA A 180 1.55 -11.52 -8.35
N ALA A 181 1.30 -11.48 -9.67
CA ALA A 181 1.30 -12.67 -10.52
C ALA A 181 2.71 -13.27 -10.70
N ALA A 182 3.75 -12.44 -10.75
CA ALA A 182 5.14 -12.87 -10.86
C ALA A 182 5.74 -13.38 -9.54
N GLY A 183 5.08 -13.13 -8.40
CA GLY A 183 5.56 -13.55 -7.08
C GLY A 183 6.84 -12.83 -6.63
N VAL A 184 7.10 -11.63 -7.14
CA VAL A 184 8.26 -10.81 -6.76
C VAL A 184 7.80 -9.52 -6.09
N PRO A 185 8.63 -8.91 -5.20
CA PRO A 185 8.26 -7.66 -4.55
C PRO A 185 7.93 -6.56 -5.55
N ALA A 186 6.82 -5.87 -5.30
CA ALA A 186 6.35 -4.77 -6.11
C ALA A 186 7.07 -3.48 -5.73
N ARG A 187 7.68 -2.82 -6.72
CA ARG A 187 8.23 -1.48 -6.50
C ARG A 187 7.11 -0.46 -6.35
N VAL A 188 7.12 0.25 -5.22
CA VAL A 188 6.11 1.22 -4.83
C VAL A 188 6.77 2.51 -4.40
N LEU A 189 6.38 3.61 -5.05
CA LEU A 189 6.53 4.95 -4.52
C LEU A 189 5.36 5.24 -3.59
N LEU A 190 5.61 5.16 -2.28
CA LEU A 190 4.65 5.47 -1.24
C LEU A 190 4.76 6.95 -0.87
N LEU A 191 3.66 7.69 -1.05
CA LEU A 191 3.46 9.02 -0.50
C LEU A 191 2.69 8.85 0.82
N ALA A 192 3.41 8.83 1.93
CA ALA A 192 2.83 8.60 3.25
C ALA A 192 2.43 9.93 3.91
N ARG A 193 1.17 10.08 4.33
CA ARG A 193 0.76 11.20 5.18
C ARG A 193 1.36 11.01 6.57
N VAL A 194 1.97 12.07 7.09
CA VAL A 194 2.60 12.15 8.42
C VAL A 194 1.82 13.16 9.26
N GLY A 195 1.53 12.83 10.53
CA GLY A 195 0.96 13.79 11.47
C GLY A 195 -0.56 13.98 11.40
N GLY A 196 -1.30 12.93 11.03
CA GLY A 196 -2.77 12.94 11.04
C GLY A 196 -3.43 11.68 11.63
N GLY A 197 -2.67 10.66 12.01
CA GLY A 197 -3.18 9.45 12.68
C GLY A 197 -3.30 9.67 14.19
N GLY A 198 -4.26 9.00 14.83
CA GLY A 198 -4.56 9.15 16.27
C GLY A 198 -3.46 8.70 17.24
N GLY A 199 -2.30 8.26 16.75
CA GLY A 199 -1.14 7.85 17.55
C GLY A 199 -0.23 9.01 17.98
N ALA A 200 0.54 8.79 19.06
CA ALA A 200 1.38 9.82 19.70
C ALA A 200 2.52 10.36 18.80
N ASP A 201 2.91 9.64 17.76
CA ASP A 201 3.99 10.00 16.83
C ASP A 201 3.48 10.31 15.40
N GLY A 202 2.16 10.27 15.18
CA GLY A 202 1.56 10.45 13.87
C GLY A 202 1.94 9.38 12.84
N GLY A 203 2.26 8.16 13.27
CA GLY A 203 2.56 7.00 12.41
C GLY A 203 4.03 6.90 11.96
N LEU A 204 4.93 7.70 12.55
CA LEU A 204 6.33 7.78 12.12
C LEU A 204 7.14 6.52 12.42
N GLU A 205 6.91 5.88 13.56
CA GLU A 205 7.53 4.63 13.96
C GLU A 205 7.16 3.52 12.96
N GLY A 206 5.87 3.35 12.67
CA GLY A 206 5.40 2.38 11.67
C GLY A 206 5.99 2.61 10.28
N LEU A 207 6.10 3.88 9.85
CA LEU A 207 6.77 4.19 8.58
C LEU A 207 8.27 3.86 8.60
N ALA A 208 8.93 4.03 9.74
CA ALA A 208 10.34 3.66 9.91
C ALA A 208 10.52 2.14 9.88
N GLU A 209 9.63 1.36 10.48
CA GLU A 209 9.61 -0.10 10.41
C GLU A 209 9.45 -0.59 8.96
N VAL A 210 8.44 -0.06 8.25
CA VAL A 210 8.20 -0.40 6.83
C VAL A 210 9.40 -0.04 5.96
N ALA A 211 9.97 1.16 6.15
CA ALA A 211 11.14 1.59 5.39
C ALA A 211 12.39 0.76 5.70
N ALA A 212 12.57 0.34 6.97
CA ALA A 212 13.68 -0.52 7.36
C ALA A 212 13.56 -1.93 6.77
N ALA A 213 12.33 -2.46 6.70
CA ALA A 213 12.07 -3.80 6.17
C ALA A 213 12.12 -3.87 4.64
N TYR A 214 11.64 -2.84 3.95
CA TYR A 214 11.34 -2.91 2.50
C TYR A 214 11.93 -1.77 1.66
N GLY A 215 12.72 -0.87 2.25
CA GLY A 215 13.36 0.21 1.50
C GLY A 215 14.24 -0.33 0.37
N CYS A 216 14.08 0.22 -0.83
CA CYS A 216 14.97 -0.08 -1.97
C CYS A 216 16.36 0.48 -1.65
N CYS A 217 17.23 -0.38 -1.09
CA CYS A 217 18.61 -0.17 -0.67
C CYS A 217 18.98 1.24 -0.18
N ARG A 218 19.21 1.32 1.14
CA ARG A 218 20.21 2.21 1.73
C ARG A 218 21.57 1.90 1.10
N ASP A 219 22.31 2.95 0.74
CA ASP A 219 23.75 2.87 0.46
C ASP A 219 24.51 2.17 1.59
#